data_AF-A0A4R1NKT8-F1
#
_entry.id   AF-A0A4R1NKT8-F1
#
_cell.length_a   1.000
_cell.length_b   1.000
_cell.length_c   1.000
_cell.angle_alpha   90.00
_cell.angle_beta   90.00
_cell.angle_gamma   90.00
#
_symmetry.space_group_name_H-M   'P 1'
#
loop_
_entity.id
_entity.type
_entity.pdbx_description
1 polymer ?
#
loop_
_entity_poly.entity_id
_entity_poly.type
_entity_poly.pdbx_seq_one_letter_code
_entity_poly.pdbx_strand_id
1 'polypeptide(L)'
;MTAQIAHLGDPATHFWLTRSMARVVGVSFSEAMATGVMSAADYAQMVTRCRQCPYVQDCQAWLGAQQGVSACAPEFCRHAKTLSDLIDAV
;
A
#
# COMPACT_ATOMS: atom_id res chain seq x y z
N MET A 1 29.81 -10.65 7.07
CA MET A 1 28.48 -10.14 6.69
C MET A 1 27.81 -11.20 5.83
N THR A 2 26.81 -11.89 6.37
CA THR A 2 26.02 -12.86 5.63
C THR A 2 24.87 -12.11 4.96
N ALA A 3 24.81 -12.10 3.63
CA ALA A 3 23.69 -11.54 2.90
C ALA A 3 22.49 -12.51 2.98
N GLN A 4 21.34 -12.04 3.44
CA GLN A 4 20.11 -12.82 3.48
C GLN A 4 19.32 -12.57 2.19
N ILE A 5 19.23 -13.60 1.34
CA ILE A 5 18.48 -13.53 0.08
C ILE A 5 17.02 -13.82 0.40
N ALA A 6 16.18 -12.79 0.40
CA ALA A 6 14.73 -12.93 0.53
C ALA A 6 14.08 -12.91 -0.86
N HIS A 7 13.30 -13.94 -1.18
CA HIS A 7 12.44 -13.92 -2.37
C HIS A 7 11.26 -12.97 -2.13
N LEU A 8 11.26 -11.85 -2.83
CA LEU A 8 10.20 -10.85 -2.77
C LEU A 8 9.18 -11.10 -3.88
N GLY A 9 7.92 -10.75 -3.63
CA GLY A 9 6.88 -10.74 -4.66
C GLY A 9 7.23 -9.81 -5.84
N ASP A 10 6.52 -10.00 -6.95
CA ASP A 10 6.72 -9.24 -8.19
C ASP A 10 6.50 -7.72 -7.95
N PRO A 11 7.49 -6.85 -8.27
CA PRO A 11 7.37 -5.42 -8.04
C PRO A 11 6.16 -4.77 -8.69
N ALA A 12 5.80 -5.16 -9.92
CA ALA A 12 4.69 -4.56 -10.65
C ALA A 12 3.35 -4.87 -9.99
N THR A 13 3.16 -6.13 -9.59
CA THR A 13 1.97 -6.59 -8.86
C THR A 13 1.79 -5.79 -7.57
N HIS A 14 2.83 -5.68 -6.75
CA HIS A 14 2.74 -4.98 -5.46
C HIS A 14 2.62 -3.46 -5.60
N PHE A 15 3.16 -2.86 -6.66
CA PHE A 15 2.91 -1.46 -7.00
C PHE A 15 1.41 -1.21 -7.21
N TRP A 16 0.76 -2.05 -8.02
CA TRP A 16 -0.68 -1.93 -8.29
C TRP A 16 -1.54 -2.22 -7.08
N LEU A 17 -1.19 -3.20 -6.25
CA LEU A 17 -1.92 -3.49 -5.00
C LEU A 17 -1.84 -2.33 -4.01
N THR A 18 -0.64 -1.79 -3.79
CA THR A 18 -0.43 -0.65 -2.88
C THR A 18 -1.25 0.56 -3.34
N ARG A 19 -1.21 0.88 -4.64
CA ARG A 19 -1.99 1.98 -5.23
C ARG A 19 -3.50 1.73 -5.16
N SER A 20 -3.95 0.50 -5.42
CA SER A 20 -5.37 0.15 -5.39
C SER A 20 -5.94 0.25 -3.98
N MET A 21 -5.19 -0.24 -2.98
CA MET A 21 -5.55 -0.11 -1.57
C MET A 21 -5.72 1.37 -1.18
N ALA A 22 -4.73 2.20 -1.48
CA ALA A 22 -4.80 3.64 -1.19
C ALA A 22 -6.03 4.30 -1.82
N ARG A 23 -6.28 4.03 -3.11
CA ARG A 23 -7.45 4.57 -3.81
C ARG A 23 -8.77 4.14 -3.16
N VAL A 24 -8.89 2.86 -2.80
CA VAL A 24 -10.10 2.35 -2.14
C VAL A 24 -10.33 3.03 -0.79
N VAL A 25 -9.27 3.39 -0.05
CA VAL A 25 -9.41 4.09 1.22
C VAL A 25 -9.43 5.62 1.11
N GLY A 26 -9.54 6.15 -0.11
CA GLY A 26 -9.62 7.60 -0.35
C GLY A 26 -8.28 8.34 -0.38
N VAL A 27 -7.15 7.64 -0.36
CA VAL A 27 -5.81 8.24 -0.39
C VAL A 27 -5.26 8.32 -1.81
N SER A 28 -4.77 9.50 -2.19
CA SER A 28 -4.02 9.73 -3.44
C SER A 28 -2.52 9.89 -3.15
N PHE A 29 -1.72 8.86 -3.46
CA PHE A 29 -0.26 8.97 -3.32
C PHE A 29 0.35 10.06 -4.21
N SER A 30 -0.22 10.29 -5.40
CA SER A 30 0.25 11.37 -6.27
C SER A 30 0.08 12.73 -5.61
N GLU A 31 -1.05 12.95 -4.94
CA GLU A 31 -1.33 14.19 -4.22
C GLU A 31 -0.46 14.32 -2.97
N ALA A 32 -0.35 13.27 -2.15
CA ALA A 32 0.52 13.26 -0.98
C ALA A 32 1.99 13.55 -1.33
N MET A 33 2.45 13.12 -2.52
CA MET A 33 3.78 13.50 -3.01
C MET A 33 3.84 14.94 -3.52
N ALA A 34 2.80 15.41 -4.21
CA ALA A 34 2.74 16.78 -4.70
C ALA A 34 2.68 17.83 -3.56
N THR A 35 2.04 17.50 -2.44
CA THR A 35 1.95 18.36 -1.25
C THR A 35 3.13 18.19 -0.28
N GLY A 36 4.05 17.26 -0.56
CA GLY A 36 5.24 17.02 0.26
C GLY A 36 4.99 16.22 1.54
N VAL A 37 3.79 15.68 1.73
CA VAL A 37 3.42 14.81 2.87
C VAL A 37 4.17 13.47 2.79
N MET A 38 4.49 13.00 1.60
CA MET A 38 5.20 11.74 1.36
C MET A 38 6.24 11.92 0.25
N SER A 39 7.43 11.32 0.39
CA SER A 39 8.40 11.30 -0.72
C SER A 39 8.19 10.11 -1.67
N ALA A 40 8.71 10.20 -2.89
CA ALA A 40 8.73 9.06 -3.81
C ALA A 40 9.53 7.86 -3.24
N ALA A 41 10.56 8.13 -2.43
CA ALA A 41 11.33 7.10 -1.76
C ALA A 41 10.52 6.38 -0.68
N ASP A 42 9.67 7.10 0.07
CA ASP A 42 8.76 6.50 1.04
C ASP A 42 7.73 5.60 0.35
N TYR A 43 7.17 6.05 -0.77
CA TYR A 43 6.25 5.23 -1.55
C TYR A 43 6.93 3.97 -2.12
N ALA A 44 8.14 4.08 -2.64
CA ALA A 44 8.91 2.92 -3.11
C ALA A 44 9.22 1.93 -1.97
N GLN A 45 9.50 2.43 -0.76
CA GLN A 45 9.65 1.61 0.44
C GLN A 45 8.33 0.93 0.84
N MET A 46 7.19 1.62 0.73
CA MET A 46 5.88 1.00 0.96
C MET A 46 5.65 -0.16 -0.02
N VAL A 47 5.89 0.02 -1.31
CA VAL A 47 5.78 -1.07 -2.31
C VAL A 47 6.73 -2.22 -1.97
N THR A 48 7.98 -1.92 -1.61
CA THR A 48 8.98 -2.94 -1.23
C THR A 48 8.54 -3.74 -0.01
N ARG A 49 7.95 -3.07 0.97
CA ARG A 49 7.32 -3.70 2.14
C ARG A 49 6.11 -4.55 1.71
N CYS A 50 5.23 -4.05 0.86
CA CYS A 50 4.09 -4.82 0.36
C CYS A 50 4.52 -6.15 -0.28
N ARG A 51 5.68 -6.20 -0.95
CA ARG A 51 6.26 -7.42 -1.58
C ARG A 51 6.62 -8.55 -0.61
N GLN A 52 6.62 -8.29 0.69
CA GLN A 52 6.83 -9.27 1.75
C GLN A 52 5.52 -9.71 2.42
N CYS A 53 4.37 -9.17 1.98
CA CYS A 53 3.08 -9.44 2.61
C CYS A 53 2.65 -10.90 2.32
N PRO A 54 2.27 -11.69 3.33
CA PRO A 54 1.75 -13.04 3.10
C PRO A 54 0.28 -13.05 2.65
N TYR A 55 -0.45 -11.94 2.81
CA TYR A 55 -1.91 -11.83 2.57
C TYR A 55 -2.26 -11.28 1.18
N VAL A 56 -1.49 -11.63 0.14
CA VAL A 56 -1.69 -11.07 -1.22
C VAL A 56 -3.03 -11.51 -1.81
N GLN A 57 -3.38 -12.79 -1.64
CA GLN A 57 -4.64 -13.35 -2.15
C GLN A 57 -5.85 -12.69 -1.46
N ASP A 58 -5.79 -12.55 -0.13
CA ASP A 58 -6.84 -11.86 0.64
C ASP A 58 -6.94 -10.38 0.25
N CYS A 59 -5.80 -9.72 -0.01
CA CYS A 59 -5.77 -8.35 -0.50
C CYS A 59 -6.48 -8.21 -1.85
N GLN A 60 -6.20 -9.11 -2.79
CA GLN A 60 -6.84 -9.11 -4.11
C GLN A 60 -8.34 -9.39 -4.02
N ALA A 61 -8.74 -10.39 -3.22
CA ALA A 61 -10.14 -10.74 -3.02
C ALA A 61 -10.91 -9.59 -2.37
N TRP A 62 -10.35 -8.99 -1.32
CA TRP A 62 -10.93 -7.83 -0.65
C TRP A 62 -11.07 -6.65 -1.61
N LEU A 63 -10.01 -6.29 -2.35
CA LEU A 63 -10.05 -5.20 -3.34
C LEU A 63 -11.10 -5.44 -4.43
N GLY A 64 -11.23 -6.69 -4.91
CA GLY A 64 -12.21 -7.07 -5.92
C GLY A 64 -13.67 -7.00 -5.44
N ALA A 65 -13.90 -7.06 -4.13
CA ALA A 65 -15.24 -6.95 -3.55
C ALA A 65 -15.71 -5.48 -3.37
N GLN A 66 -14.82 -4.50 -3.52
CA GLN A 66 -15.14 -3.10 -3.23
C GLN A 66 -15.92 -2.44 -4.36
N GLN A 67 -17.04 -1.80 -4.00
CA GLN A 67 -17.90 -1.03 -4.93
C GLN A 67 -17.77 0.48 -4.76
N GLY A 68 -16.87 0.94 -3.88
CA GLY A 68 -16.69 2.36 -3.55
C GLY A 68 -15.53 2.60 -2.59
N VAL A 69 -15.53 3.78 -1.97
CA VAL A 69 -14.52 4.14 -0.96
C VAL A 69 -14.86 3.43 0.35
N SER A 70 -13.85 2.77 0.94
CA SER A 70 -13.92 2.19 2.28
C SER A 70 -13.26 3.15 3.27
N ALA A 71 -13.84 3.33 4.45
CA ALA A 71 -13.29 4.23 5.45
C ALA A 71 -11.96 3.75 6.04
N CYS A 72 -11.66 2.44 5.94
CA CYS A 72 -10.43 1.87 6.50
C CYS A 72 -9.86 0.76 5.61
N ALA A 73 -8.54 0.64 5.65
CA ALA A 73 -7.85 -0.53 5.11
C ALA A 73 -8.18 -1.75 5.99
N PRO A 74 -8.20 -2.97 5.43
CA PRO A 74 -8.45 -4.18 6.21
C PRO A 74 -7.30 -4.41 7.19
N GLU A 75 -7.58 -5.06 8.33
CA GLU A 75 -6.62 -5.26 9.42
C GLU A 75 -5.35 -6.00 8.99
N PHE A 76 -5.45 -6.89 7.99
CA PHE A 76 -4.31 -7.62 7.44
C PHE A 76 -3.38 -6.74 6.58
N CYS A 77 -3.82 -5.54 6.19
CA CYS A 77 -3.00 -4.64 5.38
C CYS A 77 -1.88 -4.05 6.23
N ARG A 78 -0.64 -4.40 5.92
CA ARG A 78 0.55 -3.85 6.60
C ARG A 78 0.72 -2.33 6.48
N HIS A 79 -0.04 -1.68 5.60
CA HIS A 79 -0.03 -0.24 5.39
C HIS A 79 -1.22 0.46 6.04
N ALA A 80 -2.10 -0.26 6.75
CA ALA A 80 -3.33 0.31 7.32
C ALA A 80 -3.05 1.58 8.12
N LYS A 81 -2.09 1.55 9.05
CA LYS A 81 -1.71 2.72 9.85
C LYS A 81 -1.19 3.88 9.00
N THR A 82 -0.27 3.62 8.06
CA THR A 82 0.28 4.66 7.18
C THR A 82 -0.81 5.28 6.30
N LEU A 83 -1.75 4.47 5.81
CA LEU A 83 -2.86 4.96 5.02
C LEU A 83 -3.81 5.82 5.86
N SER A 84 -4.12 5.41 7.09
CA SER A 84 -4.89 6.24 8.03
C SER A 84 -4.20 7.58 8.30
N ASP A 85 -2.89 7.58 8.53
CA ASP A 85 -2.13 8.82 8.77
C ASP A 85 -2.14 9.76 7.55
N LEU A 86 -2.18 9.19 6.34
CA LEU A 86 -2.30 9.97 5.11
C LEU A 86 -3.71 10.52 4.88
N ILE A 87 -4.76 9.87 5.41
CA ILE A 87 -6.14 10.41 5.34
C ILE A 87 -6.25 11.70 6.17
N ASP A 88 -5.57 11.76 7.31
CA ASP A 88 -5.62 12.94 8.20
C ASP A 88 -4.71 14.10 7.74
N ALA A 89 -3.78 13.83 6.82
CA ALA A 89 -2.74 14.76 6.40
C ALA A 89 -3.01 15.48 5.07
N VAL A 90 -4.08 15.09 4.34
CA VAL A 90 -4.48 15.63 3.04
C VAL A 90 -5.87 16.21 3.15
#